data_AF-A0A7C0ZQ95-F1
#
_entry.id   AF-A0A7C0ZQ95-F1
#
_cell.length_a   1.000
_cell.length_b   1.000
_cell.length_c   1.000
_cell.angle_alpha   90.00
_cell.angle_beta   90.00
_cell.angle_gamma   90.00
#
_symmetry.space_group_name_H-M   'P 1'
#
loop_
_entity.id
_entity.type
_entity.pdbx_description
1 polymer ?
#
loop_
_entity_poly.entity_id
_entity_poly.type
_entity_poly.pdbx_seq_one_letter_code
_entity_poly.pdbx_strand_id
1 'polypeptide(L)'
;MEEQNLVYRGKSKDVYKIPEGPHAGKYLFVFTDRATGYLENGKTVFDPGYDTVVGEIPGKGAIACRFATYFFRLLKEKGIPSHYIETISDNKMIVEPATPLGLPAEHPEIAGSAPLQNLEFTWRNNATGSFWRRYPFVTPCRNLHKVVEVWTKGDSDILITLEALEETGAMTREEIGQSVELVKNIAGIVSSEFASKNLHVIDGKFELGRLKYGDGKIVLIDEISPDVLRVCRGYAPDKNGHCTVFRECAVTRLSGEKRTIKNQNQVAAADFIDIFL
;
A
#
# COMPACT_ATOMS: atom_id res chain seq x y z
N MET A 1 26.94 3.83 -13.66
CA MET A 1 26.10 5.01 -13.95
C MET A 1 24.74 4.95 -13.26
N GLU A 2 24.03 3.81 -13.23
CA GLU A 2 22.74 3.72 -12.51
C GLU A 2 22.86 3.98 -10.99
N GLU A 3 23.91 3.50 -10.31
CA GLU A 3 24.03 3.73 -8.86
C GLU A 3 24.31 5.19 -8.46
N GLN A 4 24.93 6.00 -9.32
CA GLN A 4 25.30 7.39 -8.98
C GLN A 4 24.09 8.29 -8.70
N ASN A 5 22.92 7.95 -9.25
CA ASN A 5 21.68 8.72 -9.08
C ASN A 5 20.64 7.97 -8.24
N LEU A 6 21.00 6.84 -7.61
CA LEU A 6 20.10 6.10 -6.74
C LEU A 6 19.77 6.96 -5.51
N VAL A 7 18.48 7.27 -5.33
CA VAL A 7 17.96 8.00 -4.18
C VAL A 7 17.57 7.03 -3.08
N TYR A 8 16.89 5.94 -3.45
CA TYR A 8 16.38 4.95 -2.52
C TYR A 8 16.23 3.60 -3.21
N ARG A 9 16.61 2.53 -2.52
CA ARG A 9 16.37 1.14 -2.94
C ARG A 9 15.40 0.51 -1.95
N GLY A 10 14.15 0.36 -2.38
CA GLY A 10 13.10 -0.30 -1.62
C GLY A 10 13.09 -1.81 -1.82
N LYS A 11 12.02 -2.45 -1.34
CA LYS A 11 11.80 -3.90 -1.45
C LYS A 11 11.37 -4.32 -2.85
N SER A 12 10.47 -3.54 -3.46
CA SER A 12 9.90 -3.79 -4.79
C SER A 12 10.29 -2.76 -5.84
N LYS A 13 10.90 -1.63 -5.45
CA LYS A 13 11.16 -0.49 -6.34
C LYS A 13 12.51 0.16 -6.04
N ASP A 14 13.19 0.60 -7.08
CA ASP A 14 14.35 1.49 -6.99
C ASP A 14 13.96 2.89 -7.47
N VAL A 15 14.43 3.91 -6.78
CA VAL A 15 14.13 5.32 -7.07
C VAL A 15 15.41 6.02 -7.46
N TYR A 16 15.42 6.59 -8.66
CA TYR A 16 16.56 7.33 -9.18
C TYR A 16 16.21 8.80 -9.41
N LYS A 17 17.18 9.68 -9.22
CA LYS A 17 17.07 11.07 -9.66
C LYS A 17 17.31 11.14 -11.16
N ILE A 18 16.53 11.96 -11.86
CA ILE A 18 16.76 12.28 -13.27
C ILE A 18 17.58 13.58 -13.33
N PRO A 19 18.88 13.54 -13.71
CA PRO A 19 19.73 14.72 -13.65
C PRO A 19 19.56 15.67 -14.85
N GLU A 20 19.16 15.14 -16.02
CA GLU A 20 19.19 15.85 -17.30
C GLU A 20 17.98 15.48 -18.17
N GLY A 21 17.76 16.24 -19.26
CA GLY A 21 16.68 16.02 -20.20
C GLY A 21 15.33 16.61 -19.79
N PRO A 22 14.23 16.26 -20.47
CA PRO A 22 12.91 16.88 -20.28
C PRO A 22 12.31 16.68 -18.89
N HIS A 23 12.79 15.67 -18.14
CA HIS A 23 12.35 15.37 -16.77
C HIS A 23 13.45 15.65 -15.74
N ALA A 24 14.44 16.48 -16.05
CA ALA A 24 15.48 16.86 -15.11
C ALA A 24 14.87 17.38 -13.78
N GLY A 25 15.40 16.89 -12.66
CA GLY A 25 14.91 17.21 -11.32
C GLY A 25 13.75 16.33 -10.83
N LYS A 26 13.16 15.48 -11.68
CA LYS A 26 12.12 14.51 -11.30
C LYS A 26 12.74 13.19 -10.81
N TYR A 27 11.90 12.28 -10.31
CA TYR A 27 12.31 10.94 -9.94
C TYR A 27 11.82 9.90 -10.94
N LEU A 28 12.66 8.88 -11.16
CA LEU A 28 12.37 7.69 -11.92
C LEU A 28 12.17 6.52 -10.95
N PHE A 29 10.95 6.00 -10.90
CA PHE A 29 10.62 4.76 -10.22
C PHE A 29 10.86 3.60 -11.18
N VAL A 30 11.72 2.66 -10.78
CA VAL A 30 11.97 1.40 -11.47
C VAL A 30 11.34 0.28 -10.64
N PHE A 31 10.24 -0.27 -11.13
CA PHE A 31 9.57 -1.40 -10.51
C PHE A 31 10.36 -2.67 -10.81
N THR A 32 10.71 -3.41 -9.75
CA THR A 32 11.58 -4.58 -9.83
C THR A 32 10.77 -5.87 -9.66
N ASP A 33 11.33 -6.98 -10.12
CA ASP A 33 10.73 -8.30 -9.97
C ASP A 33 10.94 -8.90 -8.57
N ARG A 34 11.66 -8.19 -7.69
CA ARG A 34 11.89 -8.60 -6.30
C ARG A 34 10.58 -8.75 -5.55
N ALA A 35 10.45 -9.86 -4.84
CA ALA A 35 9.25 -10.22 -4.09
C ALA A 35 9.60 -10.56 -2.65
N THR A 36 8.72 -10.12 -1.74
CA THR A 36 8.86 -10.39 -0.32
C THR A 36 8.13 -11.67 0.10
N GLY A 37 8.51 -12.21 1.25
CA GLY A 37 7.96 -13.46 1.74
C GLY A 37 8.80 -14.07 2.86
N TYR A 38 8.73 -15.39 2.99
CA TYR A 38 9.45 -16.16 3.99
C TYR A 38 9.87 -17.54 3.47
N LEU A 39 10.74 -18.21 4.21
CA LEU A 39 11.11 -19.60 3.95
C LEU A 39 10.25 -20.53 4.81
N GLU A 40 9.57 -21.48 4.17
CA GLU A 40 8.86 -22.57 4.83
C GLU A 40 9.46 -23.90 4.38
N ASN A 41 10.07 -24.65 5.32
CA ASN A 41 10.73 -25.93 5.02
C ASN A 41 11.77 -25.83 3.88
N GLY A 42 12.54 -24.73 3.84
CA GLY A 42 13.55 -24.48 2.81
C GLY A 42 13.00 -24.05 1.44
N LYS A 43 11.68 -23.83 1.32
CA LYS A 43 11.06 -23.32 0.09
C LYS A 43 10.62 -21.87 0.27
N THR A 44 10.84 -21.07 -0.76
CA THR A 44 10.35 -19.68 -0.82
C THR A 44 8.84 -19.66 -0.91
N VAL A 45 8.21 -18.96 0.03
CA VAL A 45 6.79 -18.62 0.01
C VAL A 45 6.69 -17.12 -0.16
N PHE A 46 6.22 -16.68 -1.33
CA PHE A 46 5.99 -15.26 -1.60
C PHE A 46 4.73 -14.78 -0.87
N ASP A 47 4.88 -13.70 -0.09
CA ASP A 47 3.79 -13.06 0.64
C ASP A 47 4.09 -11.57 0.79
N PRO A 48 3.32 -10.68 0.12
CA PRO A 48 3.55 -9.24 0.19
C PRO A 48 3.31 -8.64 1.58
N GLY A 49 2.70 -9.40 2.50
CA GLY A 49 2.55 -9.03 3.91
C GLY A 49 3.81 -9.19 4.76
N TYR A 50 4.93 -9.63 4.16
CA TYR A 50 6.24 -9.74 4.80
C TYR A 50 7.23 -8.69 4.28
N ASP A 51 8.25 -8.42 5.09
CA ASP A 51 9.18 -7.31 4.88
C ASP A 51 10.55 -7.71 4.33
N THR A 52 10.78 -9.00 4.11
CA THR A 52 12.05 -9.55 3.63
C THR A 52 11.94 -9.96 2.17
N VAL A 53 12.86 -9.50 1.31
CA VAL A 53 12.97 -9.97 -0.08
C VAL A 53 13.54 -11.40 -0.07
N VAL A 54 12.82 -12.35 -0.67
CA VAL A 54 13.17 -13.78 -0.64
C VAL A 54 13.38 -14.39 -2.03
N GLY A 55 13.28 -13.57 -3.07
CA GLY A 55 13.49 -13.98 -4.45
C GLY A 55 12.90 -12.99 -5.44
N GLU A 56 12.74 -13.45 -6.68
CA GLU A 56 12.17 -12.69 -7.77
C GLU A 56 11.01 -13.46 -8.42
N ILE A 57 9.99 -12.72 -8.85
CA ILE A 57 8.88 -13.22 -9.65
C ILE A 57 8.97 -12.54 -11.02
N PRO A 58 9.36 -13.26 -12.09
CA PRO A 58 9.54 -12.66 -13.40
C PRO A 58 8.31 -11.88 -13.89
N GLY A 59 8.53 -10.64 -14.35
CA GLY A 59 7.49 -9.76 -14.89
C GLY A 59 6.65 -9.03 -13.83
N LYS A 60 6.86 -9.31 -12.53
CA LYS A 60 6.13 -8.67 -11.43
C LYS A 60 6.26 -7.13 -11.47
N GLY A 61 7.45 -6.60 -11.70
CA GLY A 61 7.70 -5.16 -11.71
C GLY A 61 6.93 -4.46 -12.83
N ALA A 62 6.90 -5.07 -14.01
CA ALA A 62 6.14 -4.56 -15.14
C ALA A 62 4.62 -4.55 -14.86
N ILE A 63 4.09 -5.62 -14.26
CA ILE A 63 2.68 -5.70 -13.86
C ILE A 63 2.35 -4.60 -12.85
N ALA A 64 3.16 -4.46 -11.80
CA ALA A 64 2.95 -3.45 -10.76
C ALA A 64 2.96 -2.03 -11.34
N CYS A 65 3.91 -1.72 -12.23
CA CYS A 65 3.99 -0.41 -12.88
C CYS A 65 2.77 -0.14 -13.77
N ARG A 66 2.38 -1.08 -14.65
CA ARG A 66 1.17 -0.92 -15.49
C ARG A 66 -0.10 -0.73 -14.66
N PHE A 67 -0.22 -1.46 -13.55
CA PHE A 67 -1.35 -1.32 -12.63
C PHE A 67 -1.36 0.05 -11.96
N ALA A 68 -0.21 0.50 -11.46
CA ALA A 68 -0.06 1.84 -10.88
C ALA A 68 -0.39 2.93 -11.90
N THR A 69 0.09 2.79 -13.15
CA THR A 69 -0.23 3.70 -14.26
C THR A 69 -1.73 3.81 -14.49
N TYR A 70 -2.44 2.68 -14.54
CA TYR A 70 -3.88 2.64 -14.73
C TYR A 70 -4.61 3.44 -13.65
N PHE A 71 -4.32 3.15 -12.38
CA PHE A 71 -4.98 3.83 -11.27
C PHE A 71 -4.58 5.29 -11.13
N PHE A 72 -3.31 5.67 -11.33
CA PHE A 72 -2.92 7.08 -11.30
C PHE A 72 -3.60 7.91 -12.39
N ARG A 73 -3.79 7.35 -13.59
CA ARG A 73 -4.56 8.00 -14.67
C ARG A 73 -6.03 8.17 -14.29
N LEU A 74 -6.67 7.09 -13.80
CA LEU A 74 -8.05 7.15 -13.33
C LEU A 74 -8.24 8.18 -12.21
N LEU A 75 -7.33 8.19 -11.24
CA LEU A 75 -7.36 9.15 -10.13
C LEU A 75 -7.19 10.60 -10.61
N LYS A 76 -6.30 10.84 -11.57
CA LYS A 76 -6.14 12.15 -12.21
C LYS A 76 -7.42 12.62 -12.90
N GLU A 77 -8.11 11.74 -13.62
CA GLU A 77 -9.43 12.05 -14.23
C GLU A 77 -10.50 12.40 -13.19
N LYS A 78 -10.39 11.85 -11.98
CA LYS A 78 -11.26 12.16 -10.84
C LYS A 78 -10.78 13.35 -10.00
N GLY A 79 -9.73 14.05 -10.41
CA GLY A 79 -9.20 15.21 -9.71
C GLY A 79 -8.46 14.89 -8.41
N ILE A 80 -8.03 13.64 -8.21
CA ILE A 80 -7.24 13.24 -7.05
C ILE A 80 -5.76 13.58 -7.29
N PRO A 81 -5.12 14.36 -6.39
CA PRO A 81 -3.73 14.73 -6.55
C PRO A 81 -2.79 13.56 -6.22
N SER A 82 -1.73 13.41 -7.02
CA SER A 82 -0.68 12.42 -6.80
C SER A 82 0.67 12.92 -7.31
N HIS A 83 1.74 12.18 -7.01
CA HIS A 83 3.07 12.43 -7.58
C HIS A 83 3.23 11.97 -9.04
N TYR A 84 2.25 11.30 -9.64
CA TYR A 84 2.39 10.68 -10.95
C TYR A 84 2.52 11.72 -12.07
N ILE A 85 3.54 11.56 -12.93
CA ILE A 85 3.70 12.37 -14.15
C ILE A 85 3.35 11.51 -15.37
N GLU A 86 4.15 10.48 -15.63
CA GLU A 86 3.96 9.59 -16.77
C GLU A 86 4.66 8.23 -16.61
N THR A 87 4.41 7.32 -17.54
CA THR A 87 5.03 6.00 -17.60
C THR A 87 5.76 5.86 -18.92
N ILE A 88 7.05 5.58 -18.86
CA ILE A 88 7.95 5.64 -20.02
C ILE A 88 8.39 4.26 -20.52
N SER A 89 8.18 3.20 -19.73
CA SER A 89 8.34 1.81 -20.14
C SER A 89 7.52 0.90 -19.25
N ASP A 90 7.47 -0.40 -19.56
CA ASP A 90 6.65 -1.38 -18.84
C ASP A 90 6.86 -1.38 -17.33
N ASN A 91 8.07 -1.08 -16.85
CA ASN A 91 8.42 -1.06 -15.44
C ASN A 91 9.00 0.27 -14.94
N LYS A 92 8.89 1.36 -15.72
CA LYS A 92 9.46 2.67 -15.36
C LYS A 92 8.43 3.79 -15.38
N MET A 93 8.37 4.52 -14.28
CA MET A 93 7.43 5.61 -14.05
C MET A 93 8.17 6.87 -13.61
N ILE A 94 7.82 8.01 -14.20
CA ILE A 94 8.34 9.31 -13.79
C ILE A 94 7.35 9.93 -12.82
N VAL A 95 7.87 10.41 -11.69
CA VAL A 95 7.08 11.03 -10.61
C VAL A 95 7.71 12.34 -10.15
N GLU A 96 6.86 13.21 -9.61
CA GLU A 96 7.30 14.38 -8.85
C GLU A 96 8.06 13.94 -7.60
N PRO A 97 9.19 14.57 -7.26
CA PRO A 97 9.84 14.35 -5.98
C PRO A 97 8.89 14.69 -4.83
N ALA A 98 8.70 13.76 -3.91
CA ALA A 98 7.86 13.94 -2.74
C ALA A 98 8.60 13.52 -1.46
N THR A 99 8.24 14.17 -0.36
CA THR A 99 8.66 13.80 1.00
C THR A 99 7.50 13.03 1.65
N PRO A 100 7.70 11.77 2.04
CA PRO A 100 6.69 11.01 2.77
C PRO A 100 6.34 11.65 4.11
N LEU A 101 5.18 11.31 4.67
CA LEU A 101 4.76 11.83 5.98
C LEU A 101 5.59 11.16 7.09
N GLY A 102 6.58 11.89 7.63
CA GLY A 102 7.47 11.43 8.68
C GLY A 102 7.83 12.54 9.67
N LEU A 103 8.58 12.18 10.71
CA LEU A 103 8.97 13.06 11.81
C LEU A 103 10.43 12.74 12.22
N PRO A 104 11.34 13.72 12.31
CA PRO A 104 12.69 13.47 12.81
C PRO A 104 12.65 13.04 14.28
N ALA A 105 13.72 12.39 14.74
CA ALA A 105 13.89 12.15 16.17
C ALA A 105 14.01 13.50 16.90
N GLU A 106 13.20 13.70 17.94
CA GLU A 106 13.17 14.94 18.72
C GLU A 106 14.46 15.11 19.55
N HIS A 107 14.99 13.98 20.06
CA HIS A 107 16.21 13.90 20.87
C HIS A 107 17.14 12.79 20.35
N PRO A 108 17.82 12.99 19.20
CA PRO A 108 18.66 11.97 18.57
C PRO A 108 19.87 11.54 19.41
N GLU A 109 20.25 12.32 20.41
CA GLU A 109 21.31 12.03 21.38
C GLU A 109 20.92 10.95 22.41
N ILE A 110 19.62 10.73 22.63
CA ILE A 110 19.13 9.71 23.57
C ILE A 110 19.18 8.34 22.89
N ALA A 111 19.81 7.37 23.57
CA ALA A 111 19.87 5.99 23.08
C ALA A 111 18.46 5.41 22.91
N GLY A 112 18.16 4.94 21.69
CA GLY A 112 16.85 4.40 21.32
C GLY A 112 15.96 5.38 20.54
N SER A 113 16.32 6.66 20.46
CA SER A 113 15.63 7.62 19.60
C SER A 113 15.80 7.27 18.11
N ALA A 114 14.71 7.31 17.36
CA ALA A 114 14.70 7.06 15.93
C ALA A 114 13.65 7.94 15.24
N PRO A 115 13.88 8.36 13.98
CA PRO A 115 12.89 9.10 13.22
C PRO A 115 11.73 8.19 12.79
N LEU A 116 10.53 8.76 12.71
CA LEU A 116 9.44 8.21 11.93
C LEU A 116 9.74 8.47 10.45
N GLN A 117 10.11 7.43 9.71
CA GLN A 117 10.53 7.58 8.32
C GLN A 117 9.35 7.85 7.38
N ASN A 118 8.23 7.16 7.61
CA ASN A 118 7.04 7.24 6.76
C ASN A 118 5.82 6.68 7.51
N LEU A 119 4.64 7.04 7.02
CA LEU A 119 3.35 6.52 7.46
C LEU A 119 2.63 5.80 6.32
N GLU A 120 2.05 4.66 6.67
CA GLU A 120 1.26 3.83 5.78
C GLU A 120 -0.21 3.89 6.20
N PHE A 121 -1.09 4.31 5.29
CA PHE A 121 -2.51 4.45 5.52
C PHE A 121 -3.23 3.22 4.96
N THR A 122 -3.60 2.31 5.85
CA THR A 122 -4.35 1.11 5.49
C THR A 122 -5.85 1.39 5.57
N TRP A 123 -6.58 1.26 4.47
CA TRP A 123 -8.05 1.25 4.52
C TRP A 123 -8.55 -0.20 4.55
N ARG A 124 -9.64 -0.44 5.28
CA ARG A 124 -10.25 -1.75 5.38
C ARG A 124 -11.74 -1.69 5.04
N ASN A 125 -12.11 -2.34 3.95
CA ASN A 125 -13.51 -2.62 3.65
C ASN A 125 -14.00 -3.76 4.55
N ASN A 126 -13.17 -4.80 4.77
CA ASN A 126 -13.57 -5.94 5.61
C ASN A 126 -12.45 -6.44 6.54
N ALA A 127 -12.86 -7.08 7.64
CA ALA A 127 -11.94 -7.65 8.63
C ALA A 127 -11.16 -8.85 8.08
N THR A 128 -9.86 -8.69 7.84
CA THR A 128 -8.93 -9.77 7.47
C THR A 128 -7.52 -9.48 7.99
N GLY A 129 -6.56 -10.35 7.68
CA GLY A 129 -5.13 -10.07 7.87
C GLY A 129 -4.80 -9.59 9.28
N SER A 130 -3.97 -8.53 9.38
CA SER A 130 -3.58 -7.98 10.68
C SER A 130 -4.77 -7.46 11.51
N PHE A 131 -5.86 -6.99 10.90
CA PHE A 131 -7.06 -6.61 11.64
C PHE A 131 -7.67 -7.79 12.37
N TRP A 132 -7.89 -8.89 11.65
CA TRP A 132 -8.49 -10.09 12.22
C TRP A 132 -7.57 -10.77 13.26
N ARG A 133 -6.25 -10.68 13.11
CA ARG A 133 -5.31 -11.15 14.15
C ARG A 133 -5.44 -10.37 15.45
N ARG A 134 -5.60 -9.04 15.36
CA ARG A 134 -5.69 -8.15 16.55
C ARG A 134 -7.07 -8.18 17.20
N TYR A 135 -8.12 -8.40 16.42
CA TYR A 135 -9.51 -8.40 16.91
C TYR A 135 -10.20 -9.76 16.64
N PRO A 136 -9.73 -10.87 17.23
CA PRO A 136 -10.24 -12.22 16.93
C PRO A 136 -11.68 -12.46 17.44
N PHE A 137 -12.29 -11.46 18.08
CA PHE A 137 -13.67 -11.48 18.56
C PHE A 137 -14.69 -10.92 17.55
N VAL A 138 -14.25 -10.36 16.42
CA VAL A 138 -15.16 -9.98 15.31
C VAL A 138 -15.48 -11.18 14.40
N THR A 139 -16.27 -10.98 13.34
CA THR A 139 -16.46 -12.01 12.31
C THR A 139 -15.44 -11.80 11.19
N PRO A 140 -14.78 -12.84 10.65
CA PRO A 140 -13.94 -12.70 9.46
C PRO A 140 -14.75 -12.11 8.30
N CYS A 141 -14.11 -11.24 7.51
CA CYS A 141 -14.73 -10.50 6.42
C CYS A 141 -15.96 -9.65 6.82
N ARG A 142 -16.15 -9.33 8.10
CA ARG A 142 -17.13 -8.33 8.56
C ARG A 142 -16.87 -7.00 7.86
N ASN A 143 -17.94 -6.33 7.40
CA ASN A 143 -17.85 -4.97 6.88
C ASN A 143 -17.30 -4.02 7.95
N LEU A 144 -16.26 -3.28 7.60
CA LEU A 144 -15.62 -2.28 8.45
C LEU A 144 -15.89 -0.86 7.96
N HIS A 145 -16.73 -0.67 6.95
CA HIS A 145 -17.16 0.65 6.48
C HIS A 145 -15.98 1.59 6.14
N LYS A 146 -14.92 1.05 5.50
CA LYS A 146 -13.70 1.78 5.14
C LYS A 146 -13.02 2.43 6.35
N VAL A 147 -12.81 1.66 7.43
CA VAL A 147 -11.92 2.08 8.52
C VAL A 147 -10.54 2.40 7.95
N VAL A 148 -9.94 3.49 8.41
CA VAL A 148 -8.57 3.89 8.07
C VAL A 148 -7.70 3.70 9.32
N GLU A 149 -6.60 2.98 9.16
CA GLU A 149 -5.58 2.74 10.17
C GLU A 149 -4.26 3.32 9.68
N VAL A 150 -3.46 3.87 10.60
CA VAL A 150 -2.15 4.42 10.28
C VAL A 150 -1.06 3.55 10.92
N TRP A 151 -0.03 3.24 10.14
CA TRP A 151 1.07 2.39 10.54
C TRP A 151 2.40 3.11 10.30
N THR A 152 3.35 2.99 11.22
CA THR A 152 4.72 3.46 11.01
C THR A 152 5.46 2.50 10.08
N LYS A 153 6.30 3.00 9.18
CA LYS A 153 7.17 2.16 8.37
C LYS A 153 8.49 1.87 9.10
N GLY A 154 8.82 0.60 9.35
CA GLY A 154 10.06 0.22 10.05
C GLY A 154 10.45 -1.25 9.85
N ASP A 155 11.30 -1.78 10.75
CA ASP A 155 11.63 -3.22 10.78
C ASP A 155 10.41 -4.07 11.14
N SER A 156 9.52 -3.51 11.96
CA SER A 156 8.17 -3.99 12.20
C SER A 156 7.22 -2.81 12.16
N ASP A 157 6.20 -2.88 11.32
CA ASP A 157 5.20 -1.80 11.26
C ASP A 157 4.35 -1.76 12.53
N ILE A 158 4.24 -0.59 13.15
CA ILE A 158 3.51 -0.37 14.40
C ILE A 158 2.24 0.41 14.09
N LEU A 159 1.08 -0.08 14.57
CA LEU A 159 -0.14 0.72 14.50
C LEU A 159 0.01 1.93 15.41
N ILE A 160 -0.21 3.13 14.86
CA ILE A 160 -0.39 4.35 15.62
C ILE A 160 -1.85 4.80 15.55
N THR A 161 -2.45 5.17 16.68
CA THR A 161 -3.81 5.72 16.70
C THR A 161 -3.78 7.15 16.16
N LEU A 162 -4.91 7.65 15.66
CA LEU A 162 -4.98 9.03 15.17
C LEU A 162 -4.69 10.05 16.27
N GLU A 163 -5.13 9.77 17.50
CA GLU A 163 -4.84 10.61 18.67
C GLU A 163 -3.35 10.60 19.02
N ALA A 164 -2.69 9.43 19.05
CA ALA A 164 -1.25 9.37 19.27
C ALA A 164 -0.46 10.05 18.14
N LEU A 165 -0.96 9.98 16.90
CA LEU A 165 -0.35 10.65 15.75
C LEU A 165 -0.42 12.18 15.87
N GLU A 166 -1.51 12.71 16.44
CA GLU A 166 -1.66 14.13 16.80
C GLU A 166 -0.71 14.52 17.94
N GLU A 167 -0.74 13.79 19.05
CA GLU A 167 0.01 14.11 20.26
C GLU A 167 1.53 13.95 20.12
N THR A 168 1.99 13.09 19.22
CA THR A 168 3.42 12.99 18.87
C THR A 168 3.92 14.14 18.00
N GLY A 169 3.01 15.00 17.50
CA GLY A 169 3.35 16.08 16.58
C GLY A 169 3.69 15.63 15.16
N ALA A 170 3.51 14.34 14.83
CA ALA A 170 3.78 13.81 13.50
C ALA A 170 2.82 14.39 12.44
N MET A 171 1.57 14.65 12.82
CA MET A 171 0.57 15.31 11.98
C MET A 171 -0.37 16.15 12.84
N THR A 172 -0.82 17.29 12.32
CA THR A 172 -1.89 18.06 12.96
C THR A 172 -3.24 17.38 12.77
N ARG A 173 -4.22 17.71 13.64
CA ARG A 173 -5.60 17.23 13.50
C ARG A 173 -6.21 17.47 12.12
N GLU A 174 -5.93 18.63 11.53
CA GLU A 174 -6.42 18.99 10.20
C GLU A 174 -5.81 18.08 9.13
N GLU A 175 -4.49 17.88 9.15
CA GLU A 175 -3.78 17.00 8.22
C GLU A 175 -4.24 15.54 8.34
N ILE A 176 -4.53 15.09 9.56
CA ILE A 176 -5.11 13.76 9.81
C ILE A 176 -6.48 13.66 9.15
N GLY A 177 -7.35 14.64 9.35
CA GLY A 177 -8.67 14.70 8.73
C GLY A 177 -8.60 14.66 7.19
N GLN A 178 -7.76 15.51 6.61
CA GLN A 178 -7.51 15.57 5.16
C GLN A 178 -6.98 14.23 4.61
N SER A 179 -6.06 13.59 5.34
CA SER A 179 -5.47 12.31 4.94
C SER A 179 -6.48 11.17 4.98
N VAL A 180 -7.30 11.10 6.03
CA VAL A 180 -8.37 10.10 6.15
C VAL A 180 -9.42 10.28 5.05
N GLU A 181 -9.80 11.53 4.74
CA GLU A 181 -10.73 11.82 3.65
C GLU A 181 -10.15 11.42 2.30
N LEU A 182 -8.92 11.82 2.00
CA LEU A 182 -8.21 11.47 0.77
C LEU A 182 -8.13 9.93 0.60
N VAL A 183 -7.73 9.21 1.64
CA VAL A 183 -7.66 7.73 1.62
C VAL A 183 -9.04 7.11 1.36
N LYS A 184 -10.10 7.60 2.03
CA LYS A 184 -11.47 7.08 1.82
C LYS A 184 -12.02 7.37 0.43
N ASN A 185 -11.64 8.50 -0.17
CA ASN A 185 -12.01 8.88 -1.53
C ASN A 185 -11.31 7.97 -2.54
N ILE A 186 -9.98 7.81 -2.43
CA ILE A 186 -9.21 6.90 -3.29
C ILE A 186 -9.70 5.47 -3.14
N ALA A 187 -9.87 4.98 -1.91
CA ALA A 187 -10.39 3.65 -1.62
C ALA A 187 -11.77 3.41 -2.24
N GLY A 188 -12.64 4.43 -2.26
CA GLY A 188 -13.95 4.38 -2.90
C GLY A 188 -13.84 4.22 -4.41
N ILE A 189 -12.97 4.98 -5.07
CA ILE A 189 -12.70 4.88 -6.51
C ILE A 189 -12.15 3.51 -6.85
N VAL A 190 -11.09 3.08 -6.14
CA VAL A 190 -10.45 1.76 -6.35
C VAL A 190 -11.48 0.64 -6.14
N SER A 191 -12.23 0.65 -5.04
CA SER A 191 -13.23 -0.39 -4.77
C SER A 191 -14.32 -0.44 -5.83
N SER A 192 -14.78 0.71 -6.33
CA SER A 192 -15.80 0.78 -7.40
C SER A 192 -15.28 0.23 -8.72
N GLU A 193 -14.02 0.53 -9.04
CA GLU A 193 -13.36 0.06 -10.25
C GLU A 193 -13.24 -1.47 -10.27
N PHE A 194 -12.82 -2.08 -9.15
CA PHE A 194 -12.81 -3.54 -9.01
C PHE A 194 -14.23 -4.14 -9.00
N ALA A 195 -15.19 -3.50 -8.34
CA ALA A 195 -16.57 -3.97 -8.29
C ALA A 195 -17.19 -4.05 -9.70
N SER A 196 -16.85 -3.12 -10.59
CA SER A 196 -17.28 -3.15 -12.01
C SER A 196 -16.85 -4.42 -12.75
N LYS A 197 -15.85 -5.13 -12.22
CA LYS A 197 -15.26 -6.37 -12.77
C LYS A 197 -15.59 -7.60 -11.93
N ASN A 198 -16.64 -7.53 -11.11
CA ASN A 198 -17.07 -8.60 -10.19
C ASN A 198 -15.99 -9.01 -9.18
N LEU A 199 -15.14 -8.06 -8.79
CA LEU A 199 -14.09 -8.25 -7.79
C LEU A 199 -14.37 -7.39 -6.55
N HIS A 200 -13.90 -7.86 -5.40
CA HIS A 200 -14.09 -7.16 -4.13
C HIS A 200 -12.76 -6.86 -3.46
N VAL A 201 -12.49 -5.57 -3.23
CA VAL A 201 -11.32 -5.12 -2.48
C VAL A 201 -11.60 -5.28 -0.99
N ILE A 202 -10.84 -6.13 -0.30
CA ILE A 202 -10.97 -6.35 1.15
C ILE A 202 -10.30 -5.22 1.94
N ASP A 203 -9.06 -4.93 1.61
CA ASP A 203 -8.26 -3.85 2.18
C ASP A 203 -7.14 -3.47 1.21
N GLY A 204 -6.47 -2.38 1.52
CA GLY A 204 -5.23 -2.01 0.87
C GLY A 204 -4.50 -0.92 1.65
N LYS A 205 -3.36 -0.51 1.11
CA LYS A 205 -2.47 0.45 1.73
C LYS A 205 -2.08 1.55 0.75
N PHE A 206 -2.04 2.78 1.24
CA PHE A 206 -1.47 3.92 0.53
C PHE A 206 -0.34 4.56 1.35
N GLU A 207 0.63 5.12 0.65
CA GLU A 207 1.56 6.07 1.23
C GLU A 207 1.17 7.48 0.78
N LEU A 208 1.26 8.43 1.70
CA LEU A 208 0.97 9.83 1.43
C LEU A 208 2.24 10.66 1.63
N GLY A 209 2.29 11.83 1.00
CA GLY A 209 3.41 12.73 1.15
C GLY A 209 3.10 14.13 0.66
N ARG A 210 4.12 14.99 0.69
CA ARG A 210 4.08 16.35 0.16
C ARG A 210 5.06 16.47 -1.00
N LEU A 211 4.63 17.05 -2.10
CA LEU A 211 5.54 17.31 -3.23
C LEU A 211 6.63 18.30 -2.78
N LYS A 212 7.90 18.00 -3.07
CA LYS A 212 9.06 18.79 -2.63
C LYS A 212 9.01 20.25 -3.10
N TYR A 213 8.39 20.48 -4.25
CA TYR A 213 8.23 21.79 -4.88
C TYR A 213 6.75 22.17 -5.08
N GLY A 214 5.85 21.54 -4.31
CA GLY A 214 4.41 21.79 -4.36
C GLY A 214 3.94 22.86 -3.37
N ASP A 215 2.64 22.96 -3.21
CA ASP A 215 1.94 23.91 -2.32
C ASP A 215 1.81 23.40 -0.87
N GLY A 216 2.51 22.33 -0.51
CA GLY A 216 2.48 21.71 0.81
C GLY A 216 1.27 20.78 1.06
N LYS A 217 0.36 20.62 0.09
CA LYS A 217 -0.77 19.69 0.24
C LYS A 217 -0.32 18.24 0.30
N ILE A 218 -1.09 17.45 1.04
CA ILE A 218 -0.94 15.99 1.12
C ILE A 218 -1.50 15.38 -0.16
N VAL A 219 -0.70 14.53 -0.81
CA VAL A 219 -1.03 13.84 -2.05
C VAL A 219 -0.73 12.35 -1.95
N LEU A 220 -1.33 11.56 -2.83
CA LEU A 220 -0.97 10.15 -2.98
C LEU A 220 0.43 10.00 -3.59
N ILE A 221 1.29 9.22 -2.94
CA ILE A 221 2.62 8.86 -3.44
C ILE A 221 2.75 7.34 -3.55
N ASP A 222 3.98 6.87 -3.79
CA ASP A 222 4.32 5.46 -4.01
C ASP A 222 3.58 4.81 -5.19
N GLU A 223 2.71 3.82 -4.95
CA GLU A 223 2.00 3.05 -5.96
C GLU A 223 0.58 2.65 -5.55
N ILE A 224 -0.22 2.27 -6.55
CA ILE A 224 -1.39 1.40 -6.37
C ILE A 224 -1.17 0.17 -7.24
N SER A 225 -0.85 -0.95 -6.60
CA SER A 225 -0.50 -2.19 -7.30
C SER A 225 -1.04 -3.42 -6.57
N PRO A 226 -0.97 -4.62 -7.19
CA PRO A 226 -1.39 -5.86 -6.55
C PRO A 226 -0.67 -6.18 -5.23
N ASP A 227 0.52 -5.61 -4.99
CA ASP A 227 1.27 -5.79 -3.73
C ASP A 227 0.61 -5.08 -2.55
N VAL A 228 -0.08 -3.97 -2.80
CA VAL A 228 -0.65 -3.11 -1.76
C VAL A 228 -2.17 -3.28 -1.63
N LEU A 229 -2.75 -4.28 -2.32
CA LEU A 229 -4.17 -4.57 -2.34
C LEU A 229 -4.45 -6.02 -2.01
N ARG A 230 -5.55 -6.27 -1.30
CA ARG A 230 -6.15 -7.60 -1.21
C ARG A 230 -7.50 -7.59 -1.88
N VAL A 231 -7.63 -8.36 -2.95
CA VAL A 231 -8.86 -8.44 -3.75
C VAL A 231 -9.31 -9.89 -3.87
N CYS A 232 -10.61 -10.14 -3.74
CA CYS A 232 -11.19 -11.47 -3.80
C CYS A 232 -12.32 -11.60 -4.83
N ARG A 233 -12.52 -12.82 -5.32
CA ARG A 233 -13.70 -13.23 -6.09
C ARG A 233 -14.82 -13.74 -5.16
N GLY A 234 -16.05 -13.70 -5.67
CA GLY A 234 -17.20 -14.35 -5.02
C GLY A 234 -17.73 -13.64 -3.78
N TYR A 235 -17.46 -12.33 -3.63
CA TYR A 235 -18.02 -11.56 -2.53
C TYR A 235 -19.54 -11.50 -2.61
N ALA A 236 -20.20 -11.94 -1.53
CA ALA A 236 -21.65 -11.95 -1.40
C ALA A 236 -22.03 -11.20 -0.11
N PRO A 237 -22.36 -9.90 -0.16
CA PRO A 237 -22.73 -9.14 1.03
C PRO A 237 -24.17 -9.41 1.48
N ASP A 238 -24.40 -9.41 2.79
CA ASP A 238 -25.73 -9.26 3.37
C ASP A 238 -26.20 -7.78 3.35
N LYS A 239 -27.37 -7.50 3.92
CA LYS A 239 -27.93 -6.13 4.00
C LYS A 239 -27.06 -5.12 4.76
N ASN A 240 -26.12 -5.59 5.60
CA ASN A 240 -25.17 -4.77 6.34
C ASN A 240 -23.79 -4.72 5.65
N GLY A 241 -23.65 -5.34 4.47
CA GLY A 241 -22.38 -5.49 3.76
C GLY A 241 -21.46 -6.54 4.34
N HIS A 242 -21.90 -7.38 5.29
CA HIS A 242 -21.06 -8.46 5.78
C HIS A 242 -20.98 -9.56 4.73
N CYS A 243 -19.77 -10.05 4.43
CA CYS A 243 -19.61 -11.17 3.50
C CYS A 243 -20.29 -12.40 4.10
N THR A 244 -21.19 -13.06 3.36
CA THR A 244 -21.92 -14.26 3.81
C THR A 244 -21.14 -15.55 3.55
N VAL A 245 -20.25 -15.55 2.56
CA VAL A 245 -19.42 -16.72 2.16
C VAL A 245 -18.06 -16.78 2.87
N PHE A 246 -17.86 -15.97 3.91
CA PHE A 246 -16.58 -15.87 4.60
C PHE A 246 -16.09 -17.19 5.21
N ARG A 247 -17.00 -18.11 5.56
CA ARG A 247 -16.66 -19.43 6.12
C ARG A 247 -15.93 -20.33 5.12
N GLU A 248 -16.19 -20.14 3.84
CA GLU A 248 -15.56 -20.90 2.75
C GLU A 248 -14.22 -20.27 2.35
N CYS A 249 -14.10 -18.95 2.51
CA CYS A 249 -12.96 -18.18 2.00
C CYS A 249 -11.87 -17.88 3.05
N ALA A 250 -12.25 -17.54 4.28
CA ALA A 250 -11.33 -17.07 5.31
C ALA A 250 -10.76 -18.24 6.11
N VAL A 251 -9.59 -18.75 5.71
CA VAL A 251 -8.90 -19.83 6.40
C VAL A 251 -8.01 -19.25 7.48
N THR A 252 -8.26 -19.67 8.72
CA THR A 252 -7.42 -19.32 9.86
C THR A 252 -6.75 -20.59 10.39
N ARG A 253 -5.43 -20.59 10.57
CA ARG A 253 -4.72 -21.64 11.30
C ARG A 253 -4.13 -21.07 12.58
N LEU A 254 -4.10 -21.89 13.63
CA LEU A 254 -3.52 -21.57 14.91
C LEU A 254 -2.37 -22.55 15.20
N SER A 255 -1.21 -22.01 15.54
CA SER A 255 -0.05 -22.77 16.00
C SER A 255 0.50 -22.08 17.24
N GLY A 256 0.13 -22.59 18.42
CA GLY A 256 0.30 -21.85 19.67
C GLY A 256 -0.50 -20.55 19.63
N GLU A 257 0.16 -19.43 19.94
CA GLU A 257 -0.43 -18.09 19.88
C GLU A 257 -0.42 -17.48 18.46
N LYS A 258 0.33 -18.07 17.53
CA LYS A 258 0.46 -17.55 16.17
C LYS A 258 -0.78 -17.89 15.35
N ARG A 259 -1.47 -16.85 14.86
CA ARG A 259 -2.59 -16.95 13.94
C ARG A 259 -2.16 -16.61 12.52
N THR A 260 -2.30 -17.54 11.58
CA THR A 260 -2.12 -17.27 10.14
C THR A 260 -3.49 -17.19 9.46
N ILE A 261 -3.61 -16.28 8.49
CA ILE A 261 -4.87 -15.98 7.81
C ILE A 261 -4.62 -16.02 6.31
N LYS A 262 -5.44 -16.79 5.60
CA LYS A 262 -5.43 -16.87 4.15
C LYS A 262 -6.84 -16.66 3.61
N ASN A 263 -6.96 -15.84 2.58
CA ASN A 263 -8.20 -15.70 1.81
C ASN A 263 -8.10 -16.63 0.59
N GLN A 264 -8.87 -17.72 0.55
CA GLN A 264 -8.78 -18.74 -0.51
C GLN A 264 -9.06 -18.17 -1.90
N ASN A 265 -10.02 -17.25 -1.99
CA ASN A 265 -10.45 -16.64 -3.24
C ASN A 265 -9.73 -15.32 -3.53
N GLN A 266 -8.56 -15.07 -2.91
CA GLN A 266 -7.73 -13.92 -3.26
C GLN A 266 -7.22 -14.05 -4.69
N VAL A 267 -7.42 -13.00 -5.48
CA VAL A 267 -6.98 -12.92 -6.88
C VAL A 267 -5.45 -12.84 -6.91
N ALA A 268 -4.83 -13.65 -7.75
CA ALA A 268 -3.38 -13.59 -7.96
C ALA A 268 -3.01 -12.33 -8.75
N ALA A 269 -1.81 -11.78 -8.52
CA ALA A 269 -1.37 -10.58 -9.22
C ALA A 269 -1.36 -10.73 -10.75
N ALA A 270 -1.03 -11.93 -11.24
CA ALA A 270 -1.02 -12.24 -12.67
C ALA A 270 -2.41 -12.17 -13.31
N ASP A 271 -3.46 -12.58 -12.59
CA ASP A 271 -4.85 -12.53 -13.09
C ASP A 271 -5.33 -11.10 -13.32
N PHE A 272 -4.75 -10.10 -12.63
CA PHE A 272 -5.15 -8.71 -12.84
C PHE A 272 -4.77 -8.18 -14.20
N ILE A 273 -3.78 -8.79 -14.88
CA ILE A 273 -3.40 -8.40 -16.24
C ILE A 273 -4.61 -8.56 -17.15
N ASP A 274 -5.16 -9.76 -17.26
CA ASP A 274 -6.29 -10.05 -18.16
C ASP A 274 -7.58 -9.28 -17.80
N ILE A 275 -7.65 -8.74 -16.59
CA ILE A 275 -8.83 -8.04 -16.05
C ILE A 275 -8.74 -6.52 -16.29
N PHE A 276 -7.53 -5.94 -16.29
CA PHE A 276 -7.32 -4.49 -16.32
C PHE A 276 -6.48 -3.99 -17.48
N LEU A 277 -5.64 -4.83 -18.08
CA LEU A 277 -4.49 -4.45 -18.90
C LEU A 277 -4.46 -5.18 -20.25
#